data_AF-A0A976SK25-F1
#
_entry.id   AF-A0A976SK25-F1
#
_cell.length_a   1.000
_cell.length_b   1.000
_cell.length_c   1.000
_cell.angle_alpha   90.00
_cell.angle_beta   90.00
_cell.angle_gamma   90.00
#
_symmetry.space_group_name_H-M   'P 1'
#
loop_
_entity.id
_entity.type
_entity.pdbx_description
1 polymer ?
#
loop_
_entity_poly.entity_id
_entity_poly.type
_entity_poly.pdbx_seq_one_letter_code
_entity_poly.pdbx_strand_id
1 'polypeptide(L)'
;MTINTKKFLEKIIMYSYIYTNKNYKDSNIIKDLILFNKTVCRQTPFIITNKKNEIISVKTTLRGHKLNMFLYKLKIFTLPKMKKDLILDNNIFKLDSNYNIYVVLKNKNYFFEYKTDMKNNFNYTFVITLIFNKNIPNNNKINYINKILKIKL
;
A
#
# COMPACT_ATOMS: atom_id res chain seq x y z
N MET A 1 -3.14 -3.01 27.71
CA MET A 1 -3.36 -4.10 26.73
C MET A 1 -2.48 -3.90 25.51
N THR A 2 -1.42 -4.69 25.37
CA THR A 2 -0.60 -4.77 24.15
C THR A 2 -1.38 -5.55 23.08
N ILE A 3 -1.94 -4.84 22.10
CA ILE A 3 -2.64 -5.47 20.98
C ILE A 3 -1.59 -6.16 20.11
N ASN A 4 -1.57 -7.49 20.13
CA ASN A 4 -0.69 -8.29 19.29
C ASN A 4 -1.16 -8.16 17.83
N THR A 5 -0.51 -7.28 17.06
CA THR A 5 -0.82 -6.97 15.66
C THR A 5 -0.84 -8.22 14.77
N LYS A 6 -0.08 -9.26 15.14
CA LYS A 6 -0.07 -10.58 14.46
C LYS A 6 -1.45 -11.26 14.40
N LYS A 7 -2.38 -10.92 15.29
CA LYS A 7 -3.74 -11.49 15.25
C LYS A 7 -4.65 -10.78 14.24
N PHE A 8 -4.47 -9.47 14.02
CA PHE A 8 -5.46 -8.63 13.32
C PHE A 8 -5.38 -8.67 11.81
N LEU A 9 -4.18 -8.50 11.26
CA LEU A 9 -3.97 -8.47 9.82
C LEU A 9 -3.46 -9.83 9.33
N GLU A 10 -4.14 -10.40 8.35
CA GLU A 10 -3.70 -11.64 7.69
C GLU A 10 -2.59 -11.33 6.68
N LYS A 11 -2.81 -10.30 5.86
CA LYS A 11 -1.90 -9.91 4.78
C LYS A 11 -2.07 -8.45 4.39
N ILE A 12 -1.05 -7.89 3.76
CA ILE A 12 -1.14 -6.63 3.04
C ILE A 12 -0.89 -6.93 1.57
N ILE A 13 -1.74 -6.42 0.69
CA ILE A 13 -1.53 -6.49 -0.76
C ILE A 13 -1.26 -5.08 -1.25
N MET A 14 -0.18 -4.89 -2.02
CA MET A 14 0.10 -3.63 -2.68
C MET A 14 0.06 -3.86 -4.19
N TYR A 15 -0.76 -3.08 -4.87
CA TYR A 15 -0.74 -2.92 -6.32
C TYR A 15 -0.05 -1.60 -6.66
N SER A 16 0.90 -1.63 -7.58
CA SER A 16 1.53 -0.44 -8.14
C SER A 16 1.14 -0.33 -9.61
N TYR A 17 0.34 0.67 -9.94
CA TYR A 17 -0.22 0.89 -11.28
C TYR A 17 0.64 1.86 -12.08
N ILE A 18 0.77 1.56 -13.36
CA ILE A 18 1.36 2.45 -14.36
C ILE A 18 0.20 3.23 -14.98
N TYR A 19 0.07 4.52 -14.66
CA TYR A 19 -1.00 5.35 -15.19
C TYR A 19 -0.57 5.89 -16.56
N THR A 20 -0.65 5.07 -17.61
CA THR A 20 -0.81 5.48 -19.03
C THR A 20 -0.64 4.27 -19.97
N ASN A 21 -1.53 4.16 -20.97
CA ASN A 21 -1.49 3.16 -22.04
C ASN A 21 -0.22 3.18 -22.91
N LYS A 22 0.71 4.13 -22.71
CA LYS A 22 1.98 4.20 -23.46
C LYS A 22 3.12 3.48 -22.73
N ASN A 23 3.00 3.32 -21.42
CA ASN A 23 4.14 2.96 -20.56
C ASN A 23 4.23 1.46 -20.28
N TYR A 24 3.27 0.65 -20.74
CA TYR A 24 3.21 -0.80 -20.48
C TYR A 24 4.34 -1.61 -21.15
N LYS A 25 5.02 -1.05 -22.16
CA LYS A 25 6.22 -1.64 -22.79
C LYS A 25 7.51 -0.95 -22.37
N ASP A 26 7.43 0.15 -21.62
CA ASP A 26 8.64 0.88 -21.23
C ASP A 26 9.40 0.07 -20.16
N SER A 27 10.48 -0.55 -20.60
CA SER A 27 11.31 -1.39 -19.73
C SER A 27 11.92 -0.64 -18.55
N ASN A 28 12.13 0.68 -18.66
CA ASN A 28 12.67 1.50 -17.57
C ASN A 28 11.62 1.71 -16.49
N ILE A 29 10.38 1.98 -16.88
CA ILE A 29 9.25 2.14 -15.94
C ILE A 29 8.99 0.83 -15.20
N ILE A 30 8.99 -0.29 -15.92
CA ILE A 30 8.78 -1.61 -15.31
C ILE A 30 9.93 -1.93 -14.34
N LYS A 31 11.18 -1.70 -14.73
CA LYS A 31 12.35 -1.90 -13.86
C LYS A 31 12.28 -1.03 -12.61
N ASP A 32 11.91 0.24 -12.75
CA ASP A 32 11.75 1.17 -11.62
C ASP A 32 10.64 0.71 -10.66
N LEU A 33 9.50 0.25 -11.17
CA LEU A 33 8.42 -0.31 -10.34
C LEU A 33 8.82 -1.60 -9.61
N ILE A 34 9.57 -2.48 -10.28
CA ILE A 34 10.11 -3.70 -9.65
C ILE A 34 11.09 -3.32 -8.55
N LEU A 35 12.00 -2.38 -8.82
CA LEU A 35 12.96 -1.87 -7.84
C LEU A 35 12.24 -1.23 -6.64
N PHE A 36 11.25 -0.38 -6.90
CA PHE A 36 10.41 0.22 -5.88
C PHE A 36 9.78 -0.85 -4.97
N ASN A 37 9.15 -1.87 -5.53
CA ASN A 37 8.53 -2.94 -4.75
C ASN A 37 9.58 -3.73 -3.96
N LYS A 38 10.74 -4.04 -4.55
CA LYS A 38 11.84 -4.69 -3.81
C LYS A 38 12.31 -3.85 -2.63
N THR A 39 12.41 -2.54 -2.80
CA THR A 39 12.85 -1.61 -1.74
C THR A 39 11.81 -1.48 -0.63
N VAL A 40 10.58 -1.13 -0.98
CA VAL A 40 9.51 -0.85 0.00
C VAL A 40 8.97 -2.13 0.63
N CYS A 41 8.77 -3.19 -0.15
CA CYS A 41 8.16 -4.42 0.32
C CYS A 41 9.17 -5.51 0.71
N ARG A 42 10.47 -5.31 0.43
CA ARG A 42 11.52 -6.32 0.65
C ARG A 42 11.19 -7.65 -0.03
N GLN A 43 10.55 -7.57 -1.19
CA GLN A 43 10.07 -8.71 -1.95
C GLN A 43 9.95 -8.37 -3.43
N THR A 44 10.31 -9.31 -4.30
CA THR A 44 10.06 -9.22 -5.73
C THR A 44 8.55 -9.26 -6.00
N PRO A 45 7.99 -8.28 -6.73
CA PRO A 45 6.58 -8.29 -7.04
C PRO A 45 6.25 -9.30 -8.15
N PHE A 46 4.98 -9.67 -8.23
CA PHE A 46 4.40 -10.37 -9.37
C PHE A 46 3.94 -9.36 -10.43
N ILE A 47 4.23 -9.62 -11.70
CA ILE A 47 3.81 -8.76 -12.81
C ILE A 47 2.38 -9.14 -13.21
N ILE A 48 1.50 -8.15 -13.35
CA ILE A 48 0.12 -8.36 -13.79
C ILE A 48 -0.03 -7.81 -15.20
N THR A 49 -0.51 -8.67 -16.09
CA THR A 49 -0.84 -8.32 -17.47
C THR A 49 -2.36 -8.32 -17.70
N ASN A 50 -2.81 -7.58 -18.72
CA ASN A 50 -4.18 -7.67 -19.21
C ASN A 50 -4.34 -8.78 -20.27
N LYS A 51 -5.54 -8.93 -20.85
CA LYS A 51 -5.84 -9.92 -21.91
C LYS A 51 -5.00 -9.75 -23.18
N LYS A 52 -4.36 -8.59 -23.38
CA LYS A 52 -3.47 -8.27 -24.51
C LYS A 52 -1.98 -8.48 -24.15
N ASN A 53 -1.67 -9.10 -23.02
CA ASN A 53 -0.32 -9.26 -22.46
C ASN A 53 0.40 -7.94 -22.15
N GLU A 54 -0.34 -6.85 -21.95
CA GLU A 54 0.23 -5.56 -21.58
C GLU A 54 0.41 -5.49 -20.07
N ILE A 55 1.58 -5.05 -19.60
CA ILE A 55 1.86 -4.91 -18.16
C ILE A 55 1.08 -3.71 -17.61
N ILE A 56 0.07 -3.98 -16.79
CA ILE A 56 -0.84 -2.96 -16.23
C ILE A 56 -0.52 -2.62 -14.78
N SER A 57 0.10 -3.54 -14.05
CA SER A 57 0.53 -3.30 -12.68
C SER A 57 1.56 -4.33 -12.22
N VAL A 58 2.18 -4.05 -11.08
CA VAL A 58 2.91 -5.04 -10.30
C VAL A 58 2.25 -5.20 -8.95
N LYS A 59 2.25 -6.41 -8.40
CA LYS A 59 1.58 -6.79 -7.15
C LYS A 59 2.56 -7.43 -6.18
N THR A 60 2.50 -6.98 -4.93
CA THR A 60 3.20 -7.64 -3.83
C THR A 60 2.21 -8.05 -2.75
N THR A 61 2.35 -9.28 -2.23
CA THR A 61 1.58 -9.77 -1.08
C THR A 61 2.51 -10.03 0.10
N LEU A 62 2.26 -9.34 1.21
CA LEU A 62 3.07 -9.36 2.42
C LEU A 62 2.38 -10.16 3.52
N ARG A 63 3.13 -11.07 4.12
CA ARG A 63 2.73 -11.88 5.29
C ARG A 63 3.88 -11.93 6.29
N GLY A 64 3.58 -12.36 7.53
CA GLY A 64 4.58 -12.59 8.56
C GLY A 64 5.48 -11.38 8.83
N HIS A 65 6.79 -11.59 8.86
CA HIS A 65 7.76 -10.53 9.16
C HIS A 65 7.69 -9.33 8.19
N LYS A 66 7.55 -9.57 6.89
CA LYS A 66 7.47 -8.50 5.87
C LYS A 66 6.23 -7.64 6.04
N LEU A 67 5.09 -8.25 6.40
CA LEU A 67 3.88 -7.53 6.76
C LEU A 67 4.14 -6.60 7.95
N ASN A 68 4.72 -7.12 9.03
CA ASN A 68 4.98 -6.35 10.24
C ASN A 68 5.90 -5.15 9.97
N MET A 69 6.98 -5.35 9.20
CA MET A 69 7.88 -4.28 8.81
C MET A 69 7.18 -3.21 7.96
N PHE A 70 6.41 -3.63 6.96
CA PHE A 70 5.69 -2.69 6.10
C PHE A 70 4.64 -1.90 6.90
N LEU A 71 3.87 -2.58 7.74
CA LEU A 71 2.87 -1.97 8.60
C LEU A 71 3.48 -0.96 9.58
N TYR A 72 4.64 -1.28 10.16
CA TYR A 72 5.39 -0.34 10.98
C TYR A 72 5.72 0.93 10.21
N LYS A 73 6.30 0.81 9.01
CA LYS A 73 6.64 1.97 8.17
C LYS A 73 5.42 2.77 7.75
N LEU A 74 4.34 2.07 7.37
CA LEU A 74 3.06 2.67 7.02
C LEU A 74 2.54 3.53 8.19
N LYS A 75 2.52 2.97 9.40
CA LYS A 75 2.02 3.65 10.60
C LYS A 75 2.89 4.82 11.05
N ILE A 76 4.21 4.65 11.03
CA ILE A 76 5.15 5.62 11.62
C ILE A 76 5.51 6.75 10.65
N PHE A 77 5.57 6.47 9.35
CA PHE A 77 6.05 7.45 8.36
C PHE A 77 4.97 7.86 7.36
N THR A 78 4.34 6.88 6.71
CA THR A 78 3.44 7.16 5.59
C THR A 78 2.13 7.79 6.03
N LEU A 79 1.40 7.20 6.98
CA LEU A 79 0.11 7.74 7.48
C LEU A 79 0.26 9.14 8.10
N PRO A 80 1.31 9.44 8.90
CA PRO A 80 1.51 10.80 9.41
C PRO A 80 1.82 11.81 8.31
N LYS A 81 2.63 11.44 7.30
CA LYS A 81 2.89 12.30 6.15
C LYS A 81 1.61 12.59 5.38
N MET A 82 0.82 11.55 5.09
CA MET A 82 -0.49 11.71 4.45
C MET A 82 -1.35 12.71 5.23
N LYS A 83 -1.52 12.55 6.54
CA LYS A 83 -2.35 13.49 7.33
C LYS A 83 -1.92 14.96 7.22
N LYS A 84 -0.63 15.22 7.07
CA LYS A 84 -0.12 16.59 6.87
C LYS A 84 -0.50 17.13 5.49
N ASP A 85 -0.40 16.28 4.47
CA ASP A 85 -0.73 16.63 3.10
C ASP A 85 -2.27 16.68 2.87
N LEU A 86 -3.06 16.02 3.72
CA LEU A 86 -4.50 15.76 3.57
C LEU A 86 -5.43 16.67 4.36
N ILE A 87 -5.08 17.94 4.51
CA ILE A 87 -6.08 18.96 4.93
C ILE A 87 -7.25 19.04 3.93
N LEU A 88 -7.19 18.36 2.75
CA LEU A 88 -8.11 18.58 1.62
C LEU A 88 -8.76 17.34 0.96
N ASP A 89 -8.56 16.07 1.37
CA ASP A 89 -9.14 14.93 0.59
C ASP A 89 -9.65 13.74 1.44
N ASN A 90 -10.97 13.54 1.46
CA ASN A 90 -11.68 12.53 2.27
C ASN A 90 -11.66 11.10 1.67
N ASN A 91 -11.19 10.91 0.42
CA ASN A 91 -11.42 9.67 -0.34
C ASN A 91 -10.26 8.65 -0.35
N ILE A 92 -9.28 8.80 0.54
CA ILE A 92 -8.03 8.03 0.50
C ILE A 92 -8.12 6.70 1.24
N PHE A 93 -9.00 6.62 2.23
CA PHE A 93 -9.32 5.40 2.94
C PHE A 93 -10.70 4.93 2.53
N LYS A 94 -10.82 3.67 2.11
CA LYS A 94 -12.11 3.04 1.84
C LYS A 94 -12.19 1.69 2.52
N LEU A 95 -13.36 1.35 3.03
CA LEU A 95 -13.64 0.01 3.54
C LEU A 95 -14.42 -0.79 2.50
N ASP A 96 -14.11 -2.07 2.36
CA ASP A 96 -15.01 -3.03 1.70
C ASP A 96 -16.04 -3.61 2.69
N SER A 97 -16.93 -4.45 2.15
CA SER A 97 -17.94 -5.18 2.93
C SER A 97 -17.34 -6.12 4.00
N ASN A 98 -16.06 -6.46 3.90
CA ASN A 98 -15.34 -7.31 4.85
C ASN A 98 -14.52 -6.51 5.87
N TYR A 99 -14.64 -5.18 5.85
CA TYR A 99 -13.87 -4.23 6.66
C TYR A 99 -12.36 -4.27 6.40
N ASN A 100 -11.95 -4.67 5.20
CA ASN A 100 -10.59 -4.45 4.72
C ASN A 100 -10.42 -2.98 4.33
N ILE A 101 -9.23 -2.42 4.58
CA ILE A 101 -8.94 -1.03 4.23
C ILE A 101 -8.20 -0.98 2.91
N TYR A 102 -8.62 -0.06 2.05
CA TYR A 102 -7.90 0.39 0.88
C TYR A 102 -7.28 1.75 1.16
N VAL A 103 -6.00 1.89 0.87
CA VAL A 103 -5.25 3.14 0.93
C VAL A 103 -4.72 3.46 -0.46
N VAL A 104 -5.06 4.63 -1.00
CA VAL A 104 -4.58 5.07 -2.32
C VAL A 104 -3.53 6.16 -2.17
N LEU A 105 -2.33 5.94 -2.73
CA LEU A 105 -1.23 6.90 -2.73
C LEU A 105 -0.83 7.24 -4.16
N LYS A 106 -0.80 8.54 -4.49
CA LYS A 106 -0.49 9.05 -5.84
C LYS A 106 0.96 9.50 -6.01
N ASN A 107 1.92 8.91 -5.27
CA ASN A 107 3.34 9.24 -5.39
C ASN A 107 4.21 8.23 -4.58
N LYS A 108 5.44 7.95 -5.02
CA LYS A 108 6.41 7.16 -4.24
C LYS A 108 6.94 7.91 -3.01
N ASN A 109 6.86 9.24 -3.00
CA ASN A 109 7.38 10.08 -1.91
C ASN A 109 6.62 9.89 -0.59
N TYR A 110 5.47 9.24 -0.59
CA TYR A 110 4.76 8.81 0.62
C TYR A 110 5.46 7.66 1.37
N PHE A 111 6.36 6.95 0.69
CA PHE A 111 7.14 5.86 1.28
C PHE A 111 8.43 6.42 1.86
N PHE A 112 8.77 5.95 3.06
CA PHE A 112 9.93 6.44 3.82
C PHE A 112 11.23 6.33 3.02
N GLU A 113 11.40 5.24 2.28
CA GLU A 113 12.58 4.97 1.46
C GLU A 113 12.80 5.97 0.32
N TYR A 114 11.76 6.70 -0.07
CA TYR A 114 11.76 7.67 -1.17
C TYR A 114 11.43 9.08 -0.69
N LYS A 115 11.49 9.35 0.62
CA LYS A 115 11.07 10.65 1.19
C LYS A 115 11.87 11.82 0.64
N THR A 116 13.15 11.63 0.31
CA THR A 116 14.08 12.66 -0.18
C THR A 116 14.30 12.61 -1.68
N ASP A 117 13.64 11.69 -2.39
CA ASP A 117 13.81 11.55 -3.83
C ASP A 117 13.09 12.68 -4.56
N MET A 118 13.85 13.70 -4.98
CA MET A 118 13.33 14.79 -5.80
C MET A 118 13.06 14.36 -7.25
N LYS A 119 13.63 13.23 -7.70
CA LYS A 119 13.46 12.74 -9.07
C LYS A 119 12.21 11.90 -9.18
N ASN A 120 11.09 12.58 -9.42
CA ASN A 120 9.83 11.94 -9.73
C ASN A 120 9.73 11.66 -11.23
N ASN A 121 10.55 10.73 -11.71
CA ASN A 121 10.62 10.41 -13.14
C ASN A 121 9.29 9.89 -13.69
N PHE A 122 8.44 9.29 -12.83
CA PHE A 122 7.18 8.68 -13.23
C PHE A 122 6.09 8.87 -12.15
N ASN A 123 4.85 9.07 -12.61
CA ASN A 123 3.67 9.16 -11.75
C ASN A 123 3.07 7.76 -11.54
N TYR A 124 3.19 7.25 -10.31
CA TYR A 124 2.65 5.96 -9.91
C TYR A 124 1.46 6.12 -8.97
N THR A 125 0.49 5.22 -9.12
CA THR A 125 -0.58 5.04 -8.14
C THR A 125 -0.37 3.73 -7.40
N PHE A 126 -0.31 3.80 -6.08
CA PHE A 126 -0.19 2.65 -5.20
C PHE A 126 -1.51 2.42 -4.49
N VAL A 127 -2.08 1.23 -4.64
CA VAL A 127 -3.25 0.79 -3.89
C VAL A 127 -2.78 -0.25 -2.89
N ILE A 128 -2.85 0.10 -1.61
CA ILE A 128 -2.46 -0.76 -0.49
C ILE A 128 -3.75 -1.26 0.16
N THR A 129 -3.97 -2.57 0.14
CA THR A 129 -5.09 -3.23 0.80
C THR A 129 -4.61 -3.93 2.06
N LEU A 130 -5.14 -3.52 3.21
CA LEU A 130 -4.93 -4.17 4.49
C LEU A 130 -6.05 -5.19 4.69
N ILE A 131 -5.70 -6.48 4.61
CA ILE A 131 -6.67 -7.58 4.74
C ILE A 131 -6.65 -8.10 6.16
N PHE A 132 -7.79 -7.96 6.84
CA PHE A 132 -7.97 -8.42 8.21
C PHE A 132 -8.26 -9.92 8.25
N ASN A 133 -7.90 -10.55 9.36
CA ASN A 133 -8.26 -11.93 9.61
C ASN A 133 -9.80 -12.06 9.67
N LYS A 134 -10.35 -12.97 8.85
CA LYS A 134 -11.79 -13.22 8.75
C LYS A 134 -12.45 -13.63 10.08
N ASN A 135 -11.67 -14.24 10.98
CA ASN A 135 -12.16 -14.72 12.27
C ASN A 135 -12.29 -13.61 13.32
N ILE A 136 -11.98 -12.36 12.97
CA ILE A 136 -12.08 -11.22 13.88
C ILE A 136 -13.42 -10.49 13.69
N PRO A 137 -14.17 -10.24 14.77
CA PRO A 137 -15.39 -9.44 14.71
C PRO A 137 -15.14 -8.04 14.13
N ASN A 138 -16.09 -7.54 13.33
CA ASN A 138 -15.95 -6.27 12.63
C ASN A 138 -15.71 -5.09 13.59
N ASN A 139 -16.35 -5.07 14.76
CA ASN A 139 -16.12 -4.04 15.79
C ASN A 139 -14.65 -4.00 16.25
N ASN A 140 -13.99 -5.15 16.34
CA ASN A 140 -12.59 -5.23 16.70
C ASN A 140 -11.68 -4.74 15.57
N LYS A 141 -12.04 -5.02 14.30
CA LYS A 141 -11.35 -4.47 13.14
C LYS A 141 -11.42 -2.94 13.16
N ILE A 142 -12.61 -2.35 13.31
CA ILE A 142 -12.81 -0.89 13.38
C ILE A 142 -12.00 -0.29 14.54
N ASN A 143 -12.03 -0.91 15.72
CA ASN A 143 -11.26 -0.46 16.88
C ASN A 143 -9.74 -0.45 16.59
N TYR A 144 -9.24 -1.49 15.91
CA TYR A 144 -7.85 -1.53 15.49
C TYR A 144 -7.51 -0.39 14.52
N ILE A 145 -8.38 -0.12 13.55
CA ILE A 145 -8.19 0.96 12.57
C ILE A 145 -8.11 2.31 13.25
N ASN A 146 -9.12 2.63 14.07
CA ASN A 146 -9.24 3.95 14.70
C ASN A 146 -8.18 4.17 15.77
N LYS A 147 -7.88 3.17 16.60
CA LYS A 147 -6.97 3.33 17.76
C LYS A 147 -5.52 3.01 17.43
N ILE A 148 -5.25 2.01 16.60
CA ILE A 148 -3.89 1.52 16.32
C ILE A 148 -3.31 2.14 15.05
N LEU A 149 -4.08 2.15 13.95
CA LEU A 149 -3.66 2.82 12.72
C LEU A 149 -3.89 4.34 12.78
N LYS A 150 -4.73 4.80 13.72
CA LYS A 150 -5.13 6.20 13.87
C LYS A 150 -5.78 6.74 12.58
N ILE A 151 -6.43 5.90 11.80
CA ILE A 151 -7.16 6.31 10.60
C ILE A 151 -8.57 6.69 11.06
N LYS A 152 -9.05 7.88 10.70
CA LYS A 152 -10.46 8.24 10.86
C LYS A 152 -11.19 7.71 9.63
N LEU A 153 -12.14 6.81 9.86
CA LEU A 153 -13.03 6.25 8.86
C LEU A 153 -14.21 7.18 8.61
#